data_AF-A0A969WVC3-F1
#
_entry.id   AF-A0A969WVC3-F1
#
_cell.length_a   1.000
_cell.length_b   1.000
_cell.length_c   1.000
_cell.angle_alpha   90.00
_cell.angle_beta   90.00
_cell.angle_gamma   90.00
#
_symmetry.space_group_name_H-M   'P 1'
#
loop_
_entity.id
_entity.type
_entity.pdbx_description
1 polymer ?
#
loop_
_entity_poly.entity_id
_entity_poly.type
_entity_poly.pdbx_seq_one_letter_code
_entity_poly.pdbx_strand_id
1 'polypeptide(L)'
;MAKVEFENQLLLSENIQDLKKKELSILWAYQNLEHLYSLQGLNDSVEVYQDLQEEQLQHFEEQEAFYNISTLCSSKARLYFNRGEFDNAKVEIQKSIDILEKYNIPYRYANLQMLGDLEASKGNIDKAISYYDEALENSLFLNATYTSRDLHKKLSNYMLNNDTLIDKARQHRREYGILNDSLESHNRMVVNSVLENIIKDKDKASGQKTKSFRYIVIGIIFFSLLIAFFLFLRIMVNNKKLSIKNKQLATRSEEIVLLEEELENNIFQDIIELAKSNSPEFLPLFEKGYPEFLEAMRNLNPSVRSSELYFCALAYLNFSTKDISEFTFVTIRAVQVRKNRLRKKYDIPSEVDFNEWFRNLENENILRS
;
A
#
# COMPACT_ATOMS: atom_id res chain seq x y z
N MET A 1 3.14 -36.81 1.07
CA MET A 1 3.03 -36.03 -0.18
C MET A 1 2.87 -36.97 -1.37
N ALA A 2 3.83 -37.87 -1.68
CA ALA A 2 3.73 -38.80 -2.81
C ALA A 2 2.43 -39.65 -2.86
N LYS A 3 2.01 -40.26 -1.74
CA LYS A 3 0.75 -41.02 -1.66
C LYS A 3 -0.46 -40.23 -2.16
N VAL A 4 -0.62 -38.99 -1.67
CA VAL A 4 -1.74 -38.11 -2.01
C VAL A 4 -1.72 -37.78 -3.50
N GLU A 5 -0.55 -37.60 -4.11
CA GLU A 5 -0.45 -37.33 -5.55
C GLU A 5 -0.84 -38.55 -6.39
N PHE A 6 -0.47 -39.77 -5.97
CA PHE A 6 -0.89 -40.99 -6.69
C PHE A 6 -2.38 -41.29 -6.50
N GLU A 7 -2.95 -40.99 -5.33
CA GLU A 7 -4.40 -41.05 -5.10
C GLU A 7 -5.14 -40.00 -5.95
N ASN A 8 -4.60 -38.79 -6.07
CA ASN A 8 -5.11 -37.76 -6.98
C ASN A 8 -5.02 -38.20 -8.44
N GLN A 9 -3.94 -38.87 -8.84
CA GLN A 9 -3.81 -39.43 -10.18
C GLN A 9 -4.98 -40.36 -10.50
N LEU A 10 -5.33 -41.29 -9.58
CA LEU A 10 -6.48 -42.19 -9.78
C LEU A 10 -7.79 -41.43 -10.03
N LEU A 11 -8.05 -40.37 -9.25
CA LEU A 11 -9.23 -39.51 -9.45
C LEU A 11 -9.22 -38.81 -10.81
N LEU A 12 -8.05 -38.39 -11.29
CA LEU A 12 -7.90 -37.75 -12.58
C LEU A 12 -8.03 -38.75 -13.74
N SER A 13 -7.53 -39.98 -13.57
CA SER A 13 -7.62 -41.04 -14.57
C SER A 13 -9.07 -41.36 -14.96
N GLU A 14 -10.02 -41.24 -14.03
CA GLU A 14 -11.45 -41.42 -14.30
C GLU A 14 -12.01 -40.47 -15.37
N ASN A 15 -11.40 -39.30 -15.55
CA ASN A 15 -11.83 -38.31 -16.53
C ASN A 15 -11.24 -38.54 -17.93
N ILE A 16 -10.35 -39.53 -18.10
CA ILE A 16 -9.73 -39.85 -19.38
C ILE A 16 -10.75 -40.58 -20.27
N GLN A 17 -11.04 -39.99 -21.44
CA GLN A 17 -12.03 -40.51 -22.38
C GLN A 17 -11.52 -41.73 -23.18
N ASP A 18 -10.22 -41.78 -23.45
CA ASP A 18 -9.58 -42.90 -24.15
C ASP A 18 -9.40 -44.06 -23.17
N LEU A 19 -10.14 -45.16 -23.39
CA LEU A 19 -10.17 -46.29 -22.47
C LEU A 19 -8.78 -46.89 -22.24
N LYS A 20 -7.97 -47.09 -23.28
CA LYS A 20 -6.62 -47.66 -23.12
C LYS A 20 -5.71 -46.74 -22.31
N LYS A 21 -5.78 -45.43 -22.54
CA LYS A 21 -5.02 -44.46 -21.75
C LYS A 21 -5.50 -44.37 -20.31
N LYS A 22 -6.81 -44.52 -20.08
CA LYS A 22 -7.39 -44.59 -18.74
C LYS A 22 -6.82 -45.78 -17.98
N GLU A 23 -6.94 -46.99 -18.54
CA GLU A 23 -6.44 -48.24 -17.95
C GLU A 23 -4.92 -48.16 -17.68
N LEU A 24 -4.12 -47.63 -18.61
CA LEU A 24 -2.67 -47.44 -18.39
C LEU A 24 -2.38 -46.45 -17.26
N SER A 25 -3.13 -45.34 -17.21
CA SER A 25 -2.96 -44.32 -16.18
C SER A 25 -3.28 -44.85 -14.78
N ILE A 26 -4.32 -45.68 -14.65
CA ILE A 26 -4.68 -46.36 -13.40
C ILE A 26 -3.62 -47.40 -13.03
N LEU A 27 -3.19 -48.23 -13.99
CA LEU A 27 -2.13 -49.22 -13.79
C LEU A 27 -0.85 -48.60 -13.24
N TRP A 28 -0.39 -47.48 -13.82
CA TRP A 28 0.79 -46.77 -13.34
C TRP A 28 0.61 -46.15 -11.96
N ALA A 29 -0.60 -45.68 -11.62
CA ALA A 29 -0.89 -45.21 -10.27
C ALA A 29 -0.80 -46.35 -9.25
N TYR A 30 -1.33 -47.54 -9.58
CA TYR A 30 -1.21 -48.73 -8.74
C TYR A 30 0.24 -49.19 -8.59
N GLN A 31 1.04 -49.18 -9.66
CA GLN A 31 2.48 -49.47 -9.59
C GLN A 31 3.22 -48.51 -8.65
N ASN A 32 2.92 -47.21 -8.73
CA ASN A 32 3.54 -46.21 -7.87
C ASN A 32 3.14 -46.37 -6.39
N LEU A 33 1.87 -46.68 -6.13
CA LEU A 33 1.38 -46.96 -4.78
C LEU A 33 1.99 -48.24 -4.21
N GLU A 34 2.03 -49.32 -5.00
CA GLU A 34 2.70 -50.58 -4.65
C GLU A 34 4.16 -50.33 -4.26
N HIS A 35 4.91 -49.61 -5.10
CA HIS A 35 6.31 -49.28 -4.81
C HIS A 35 6.47 -48.48 -3.51
N LEU A 36 5.59 -47.50 -3.28
CA LEU A 36 5.60 -46.70 -2.05
C LEU A 36 5.36 -47.57 -0.80
N TYR A 37 4.40 -48.49 -0.84
CA TYR A 37 4.11 -49.41 0.28
C TYR A 37 5.23 -50.44 0.47
N SER A 38 5.86 -50.88 -0.63
CA SER A 38 7.03 -51.77 -0.60
C SER A 38 8.20 -51.13 0.15
N LEU A 39 8.48 -49.84 -0.10
CA LEU A 39 9.50 -49.07 0.64
C LEU A 39 9.19 -48.93 2.14
N GLN A 40 7.93 -49.04 2.53
CA GLN A 40 7.47 -48.99 3.92
C GLN A 40 7.43 -50.37 4.59
N GLY A 41 7.67 -51.45 3.83
CA GLY A 41 7.54 -52.83 4.32
C GLY A 41 6.09 -53.25 4.59
N LEU A 42 5.10 -52.56 4.01
CA LEU A 42 3.68 -52.83 4.21
C LEU A 42 3.19 -53.89 3.20
N ASN A 43 3.57 -55.14 3.44
CA ASN A 43 3.34 -56.28 2.53
C ASN A 43 1.86 -56.49 2.16
N ASP A 44 0.93 -56.30 3.10
CA ASP A 44 -0.52 -56.47 2.82
C ASP A 44 -1.02 -55.42 1.83
N SER A 45 -0.51 -54.18 1.92
CA SER A 45 -0.85 -53.12 0.97
C SER A 45 -0.19 -53.39 -0.39
N VAL A 46 1.05 -53.88 -0.41
CA VAL A 46 1.72 -54.29 -1.65
C VAL A 46 0.88 -55.32 -2.40
N GLU A 47 0.42 -56.37 -1.72
CA GLU A 47 -0.41 -57.43 -2.32
C GLU A 47 -1.70 -56.86 -2.92
N VAL A 48 -2.42 -56.00 -2.20
CA VAL A 48 -3.64 -55.34 -2.71
C VAL A 48 -3.37 -54.60 -4.03
N TYR A 49 -2.29 -53.82 -4.11
CA TYR A 49 -1.99 -53.10 -5.35
C TYR A 49 -1.41 -53.99 -6.45
N GLN A 50 -0.85 -55.15 -6.12
CA GLN A 50 -0.46 -56.16 -7.12
C GLN A 50 -1.71 -56.83 -7.72
N ASP A 51 -2.70 -57.17 -6.91
CA ASP A 51 -3.97 -57.74 -7.36
C ASP A 51 -4.73 -56.76 -8.26
N LEU A 52 -4.77 -55.49 -7.87
CA LEU A 52 -5.37 -54.43 -8.70
C LEU A 52 -4.62 -54.26 -10.03
N GLN A 53 -3.29 -54.33 -10.04
CA GLN A 53 -2.53 -54.32 -11.29
C GLN A 53 -2.84 -55.54 -12.16
N GLU A 54 -2.97 -56.72 -11.56
CA GLU A 54 -3.30 -57.97 -12.26
C GLU A 54 -4.69 -57.88 -12.92
N GLU A 55 -5.68 -57.32 -12.23
CA GLU A 55 -7.01 -57.05 -12.78
C GLU A 55 -6.94 -56.09 -13.98
N GLN A 56 -6.23 -54.97 -13.84
CA GLN A 56 -6.08 -53.99 -14.92
C GLN A 56 -5.37 -54.58 -16.14
N LEU A 57 -4.38 -55.45 -15.93
CA LEU A 57 -3.61 -56.07 -17.01
C LEU A 57 -4.44 -57.04 -17.86
N GLN A 58 -5.58 -57.55 -17.36
CA GLN A 58 -6.50 -58.39 -18.14
C GLN A 58 -7.16 -57.63 -19.31
N HIS A 59 -7.18 -56.30 -19.27
CA HIS A 59 -7.72 -55.46 -20.34
C HIS A 59 -6.74 -55.22 -21.49
N PHE A 60 -5.50 -55.73 -21.38
CA PHE A 60 -4.46 -55.54 -22.39
C PHE A 60 -4.08 -56.86 -23.05
N GLU A 61 -3.75 -56.81 -24.33
CA GLU A 61 -3.04 -57.92 -24.96
C GLU A 61 -1.62 -58.00 -24.40
N GLU A 62 -1.07 -59.22 -24.26
CA GLU A 62 0.27 -59.43 -23.70
C GLU A 62 1.33 -58.61 -24.45
N GLN A 63 1.23 -58.50 -25.78
CA GLN A 63 2.16 -57.71 -26.59
C GLN A 63 2.10 -56.20 -26.28
N GLU A 64 0.97 -55.69 -25.79
CA GLU A 64 0.81 -54.28 -25.43
C GLU A 64 1.33 -53.98 -24.02
N ALA A 65 1.30 -54.98 -23.13
CA ALA A 65 1.59 -54.81 -21.71
C ALA A 65 2.74 -55.69 -21.18
N PHE A 66 3.50 -56.39 -22.02
CA PHE A 66 4.54 -57.36 -21.60
C PHE A 66 5.50 -56.79 -20.55
N TYR A 67 5.87 -55.51 -20.67
CA TYR A 67 6.77 -54.86 -19.72
C TYR A 67 6.12 -54.71 -18.34
N ASN A 68 4.84 -54.32 -18.30
CA ASN A 68 4.07 -54.18 -17.07
C ASN A 68 3.81 -55.56 -16.42
N ILE A 69 3.47 -56.57 -17.22
CA ILE A 69 3.26 -57.94 -16.75
C ILE A 69 4.57 -58.48 -16.14
N SER A 70 5.69 -58.34 -16.86
CA SER A 70 7.00 -58.73 -16.33
C SER A 70 7.32 -58.01 -15.01
N THR A 71 7.08 -56.69 -14.94
CA THR A 71 7.35 -55.89 -13.75
C THR A 71 6.51 -56.35 -12.56
N LEU A 72 5.23 -56.63 -12.78
CA LEU A 72 4.34 -57.18 -11.76
C LEU A 72 4.84 -58.54 -11.27
N CYS A 73 5.19 -59.47 -12.16
CA CYS A 73 5.77 -60.76 -11.80
C CYS A 73 7.06 -60.60 -10.97
N SER A 74 7.98 -59.71 -11.35
CA SER A 74 9.18 -59.43 -10.56
C SER A 74 8.86 -58.85 -9.17
N SER A 75 7.80 -58.04 -9.06
CA SER A 75 7.34 -57.49 -7.78
C SER A 75 6.69 -58.56 -6.90
N LYS A 76 5.81 -59.42 -7.45
CA LYS A 76 5.22 -60.57 -6.75
C LYS A 76 6.30 -61.52 -6.26
N ALA A 77 7.32 -61.80 -7.07
CA ALA A 77 8.48 -62.60 -6.67
C ALA A 77 9.18 -62.02 -5.43
N ARG A 78 9.33 -60.70 -5.36
CA ARG A 78 9.93 -60.00 -4.21
C ARG A 78 9.05 -60.08 -2.96
N LEU A 79 7.73 -59.93 -3.11
CA LEU A 79 6.79 -60.09 -2.01
C LEU A 79 6.87 -61.49 -1.41
N TYR A 80 6.83 -62.53 -2.26
CA TYR A 80 6.98 -63.92 -1.85
C TYR A 80 8.34 -64.18 -1.18
N PHE A 81 9.42 -63.65 -1.74
CA PHE A 81 10.75 -63.75 -1.15
C PHE A 81 10.78 -63.14 0.27
N ASN A 82 10.20 -61.96 0.45
CA ASN A 82 10.11 -61.29 1.75
C ASN A 82 9.28 -62.07 2.78
N ARG A 83 8.30 -62.86 2.32
CA ARG A 83 7.49 -63.78 3.15
C ARG A 83 8.19 -65.12 3.42
N GLY A 84 9.34 -65.38 2.81
CA GLY A 84 10.05 -66.67 2.89
C GLY A 84 9.48 -67.76 1.97
N GLU A 85 8.55 -67.40 1.08
CA GLU A 85 7.90 -68.31 0.13
C GLU A 85 8.74 -68.48 -1.13
N PHE A 86 9.92 -69.09 -1.00
CA PHE A 86 10.93 -69.10 -2.07
C PHE A 86 10.50 -69.85 -3.34
N ASP A 87 9.66 -70.88 -3.23
CA ASP A 87 9.15 -71.60 -4.39
C ASP A 87 8.18 -70.75 -5.21
N ASN A 88 7.27 -70.02 -4.53
CA ASN A 88 6.35 -69.08 -5.17
C ASN A 88 7.13 -67.92 -5.82
N ALA A 89 8.15 -67.40 -5.12
CA ALA A 89 9.04 -66.38 -5.66
C ALA A 89 9.76 -66.84 -6.93
N LYS A 90 10.23 -68.09 -6.95
CA LYS A 90 10.88 -68.69 -8.13
C LYS A 90 9.91 -68.82 -9.31
N VAL A 91 8.67 -69.23 -9.06
CA VAL A 91 7.64 -69.32 -10.12
C VAL A 91 7.39 -67.95 -10.74
N GLU A 92 7.17 -66.92 -9.92
CA GLU A 92 6.90 -65.57 -10.43
C GLU A 92 8.08 -64.95 -11.17
N ILE A 93 9.31 -65.12 -10.67
CA ILE A 93 10.47 -64.57 -11.36
C ILE A 93 10.73 -65.26 -12.71
N GLN A 94 10.44 -66.56 -12.81
CA GLN A 94 10.54 -67.29 -14.07
C GLN A 94 9.52 -66.76 -15.10
N LYS A 95 8.27 -66.51 -14.68
CA LYS A 95 7.27 -65.87 -15.55
C LYS A 95 7.76 -64.53 -16.11
N SER A 96 8.38 -63.69 -15.27
CA SER A 96 8.97 -62.43 -15.72
C SER A 96 10.06 -62.66 -16.77
N ILE A 97 10.99 -63.58 -16.52
CA ILE A 97 12.08 -63.90 -17.45
C ILE A 97 11.54 -64.43 -18.78
N ASP A 98 10.57 -65.35 -18.75
CA ASP A 98 9.97 -65.94 -19.95
C ASP A 98 9.32 -64.87 -20.84
N ILE A 99 8.65 -63.87 -20.24
CA ILE A 99 8.07 -62.73 -20.96
C ILE A 99 9.19 -61.89 -21.59
N LEU A 100 10.23 -61.52 -20.83
CA LEU A 100 11.33 -60.72 -21.37
C LEU A 100 12.11 -61.46 -22.47
N GLU A 101 12.20 -62.78 -22.39
CA GLU A 101 12.78 -63.63 -23.43
C GLU A 101 11.93 -63.65 -24.69
N LYS A 102 10.63 -63.91 -24.55
CA LYS A 102 9.67 -63.92 -25.65
C LYS A 102 9.71 -62.63 -26.47
N TYR A 103 9.88 -61.48 -25.81
CA TYR A 103 9.91 -60.15 -26.46
C TYR A 103 11.32 -59.59 -26.67
N ASN A 104 12.38 -60.39 -26.49
CA ASN A 104 13.78 -60.01 -26.71
C ASN A 104 14.23 -58.75 -25.94
N ILE A 105 13.75 -58.60 -24.71
CA ILE A 105 14.07 -57.45 -23.86
C ILE A 105 15.41 -57.68 -23.15
N PRO A 106 16.41 -56.77 -23.34
CA PRO A 106 17.74 -56.97 -22.78
C PRO A 106 17.86 -56.57 -21.30
N TYR A 107 16.90 -55.82 -20.75
CA TYR A 107 16.90 -55.38 -19.35
C TYR A 107 16.47 -56.50 -18.41
N ARG A 108 17.44 -57.23 -17.84
CA ARG A 108 17.18 -58.44 -17.02
C ARG A 108 17.89 -58.45 -15.68
N TYR A 109 18.75 -57.47 -15.39
CA TYR A 109 19.55 -57.44 -14.17
C TYR A 109 18.71 -57.57 -12.89
N ALA A 110 17.48 -57.02 -12.84
CA ALA A 110 16.63 -57.12 -11.66
C ALA A 110 16.16 -58.57 -11.42
N ASN A 111 15.91 -59.31 -12.49
CA ASN A 111 15.51 -60.71 -12.44
C ASN A 111 16.67 -61.63 -12.10
N LEU A 112 17.83 -61.38 -12.72
CA LEU A 112 19.08 -62.08 -12.38
C LEU A 112 19.45 -61.85 -10.91
N GLN A 113 19.31 -60.61 -10.41
CA GLN A 113 19.51 -60.32 -9.00
C GLN A 113 18.55 -61.10 -8.10
N MET A 114 17.26 -61.22 -8.45
CA MET A 114 16.29 -62.02 -7.69
C MET A 114 16.64 -63.52 -7.70
N LEU A 115 17.12 -64.07 -8.82
CA LEU A 115 17.64 -65.43 -8.88
C LEU A 115 18.85 -65.61 -7.95
N GLY A 116 19.75 -64.63 -7.93
CA GLY A 116 20.87 -64.60 -6.99
C GLY A 116 20.42 -64.57 -5.53
N ASP A 117 19.38 -63.78 -5.21
CA ASP A 117 18.77 -63.71 -3.87
C ASP A 117 18.14 -65.06 -3.47
N LEU A 118 17.45 -65.73 -4.38
CA LEU A 118 16.85 -67.05 -4.17
C LEU A 118 17.89 -68.16 -3.98
N GLU A 119 19.03 -68.10 -4.67
CA GLU A 119 20.12 -69.06 -4.46
C GLU A 119 20.90 -68.74 -3.18
N ALA A 120 21.05 -67.46 -2.84
CA ALA A 120 21.65 -67.02 -1.58
C ALA A 120 20.82 -67.49 -0.37
N SER A 121 19.48 -67.41 -0.43
CA SER A 121 18.61 -67.87 0.66
C SER A 121 18.68 -69.40 0.87
N LYS A 122 19.05 -70.15 -0.17
CA LYS A 122 19.32 -71.60 -0.10
C LYS A 122 20.74 -71.94 0.37
N GLY A 123 21.61 -70.96 0.54
CA GLY A 123 23.03 -71.16 0.87
C GLY A 123 23.91 -71.55 -0.32
N ASN A 124 23.41 -71.45 -1.56
CA ASN A 124 24.16 -71.80 -2.77
C ASN A 124 25.07 -70.62 -3.19
N ILE A 125 26.18 -70.44 -2.48
CA ILE A 125 27.08 -69.28 -2.62
C ILE A 125 27.53 -69.06 -4.07
N ASP A 126 28.04 -70.10 -4.74
CA ASP A 126 28.60 -69.96 -6.09
C ASP A 126 27.53 -69.56 -7.12
N LYS A 127 26.32 -70.15 -7.03
CA LYS A 127 25.21 -69.81 -7.91
C LYS A 127 24.69 -68.40 -7.67
N ALA A 128 24.60 -68.00 -6.40
CA ALA A 128 24.20 -66.64 -6.04
C ALA A 128 25.15 -65.60 -6.65
N ILE A 129 26.46 -65.84 -6.52
CA ILE A 129 27.50 -64.98 -7.10
C ILE A 129 27.40 -64.95 -8.62
N SER A 130 27.26 -66.11 -9.28
CA SER A 130 27.08 -66.17 -10.74
C SER A 130 25.93 -65.27 -11.21
N TYR A 131 24.76 -65.40 -10.59
CA TYR A 131 23.61 -64.59 -10.95
C TYR A 131 23.79 -63.09 -10.67
N TYR A 132 24.48 -62.73 -9.57
CA TYR A 132 24.81 -61.34 -9.29
C TYR A 132 25.83 -60.75 -10.27
N ASP A 133 26.82 -61.53 -10.70
CA ASP A 133 27.79 -61.14 -11.72
C ASP A 133 27.10 -60.97 -13.08
N GLU A 134 26.24 -61.90 -13.49
CA GLU A 134 25.40 -61.76 -14.70
C GLU A 134 24.51 -60.52 -14.64
N ALA A 135 23.92 -60.23 -13.47
CA ALA A 135 23.13 -59.01 -13.26
C ALA A 135 24.00 -57.74 -13.45
N LEU A 136 25.24 -57.76 -12.94
CA LEU A 136 26.19 -56.66 -13.04
C LEU A 136 26.65 -56.44 -14.49
N GLU A 137 26.97 -57.51 -15.21
CA GLU A 137 27.31 -57.45 -16.63
C GLU A 137 26.16 -56.86 -17.45
N ASN A 138 24.93 -57.31 -17.18
CA ASN A 138 23.74 -56.77 -17.84
C ASN A 138 23.51 -55.29 -17.51
N SER A 139 23.70 -54.85 -16.26
CA SER A 139 23.53 -53.45 -15.88
C SER A 139 24.63 -52.55 -16.48
N LEU A 140 25.86 -53.05 -16.61
CA LEU A 140 26.95 -52.36 -17.29
C LEU A 140 26.69 -52.23 -18.79
N PHE A 141 26.25 -53.31 -19.46
CA PHE A 141 25.88 -53.30 -20.87
C PHE A 141 24.81 -52.24 -21.19
N LEU A 142 23.85 -52.05 -20.27
CA LEU A 142 22.76 -51.10 -20.40
C LEU A 142 23.10 -49.68 -19.91
N ASN A 143 24.32 -49.45 -19.42
CA ASN A 143 24.72 -48.19 -18.76
C ASN A 143 23.82 -47.80 -17.59
N ALA A 144 23.27 -48.77 -16.86
CA ALA A 144 22.45 -48.55 -15.67
C ALA A 144 23.34 -48.28 -14.44
N THR A 145 24.03 -47.13 -14.43
CA THR A 145 25.09 -46.80 -13.46
C THR A 145 24.66 -46.92 -11.99
N TYR A 146 23.44 -46.50 -11.66
CA TYR A 146 22.89 -46.64 -10.29
C TYR A 146 22.78 -48.12 -9.89
N THR A 147 22.27 -48.96 -10.80
CA THR A 147 22.15 -50.40 -10.59
C THR A 147 23.53 -51.06 -10.51
N SER A 148 24.47 -50.73 -11.41
CA SER A 148 25.83 -51.28 -11.36
C SER A 148 26.51 -50.95 -10.03
N ARG A 149 26.38 -49.70 -9.54
CA ARG A 149 26.85 -49.31 -8.20
C ARG A 149 26.26 -50.21 -7.13
N ASP A 150 24.94 -50.40 -7.13
CA ASP A 150 24.25 -51.17 -6.07
C ASP A 150 24.61 -52.66 -6.13
N LEU A 151 24.81 -53.22 -7.31
CA LEU A 151 25.29 -54.60 -7.50
C LEU A 151 26.73 -54.79 -7.02
N HIS A 152 27.64 -53.85 -7.28
CA HIS A 152 28.98 -53.88 -6.68
C HIS A 152 28.92 -53.86 -5.15
N LYS A 153 28.06 -53.03 -4.55
CA LYS A 153 27.86 -53.03 -3.09
C LYS A 153 27.34 -54.37 -2.59
N LYS A 154 26.37 -54.96 -3.31
CA LYS A 154 25.75 -56.24 -2.97
C LYS A 154 26.75 -57.39 -3.01
N LEU A 155 27.48 -57.53 -4.12
CA LEU A 155 28.55 -58.53 -4.29
C LEU A 155 29.62 -58.39 -3.20
N SER A 156 30.06 -57.15 -2.94
CA SER A 156 31.02 -56.85 -1.88
C SER A 156 30.54 -57.35 -0.51
N ASN A 157 29.32 -56.98 -0.12
CA ASN A 157 28.77 -57.37 1.18
C ASN A 157 28.54 -58.88 1.28
N TYR A 158 28.08 -59.52 0.21
CA TYR A 158 27.81 -60.96 0.19
C TYR A 158 29.10 -61.78 0.33
N MET A 159 30.18 -61.34 -0.30
CA MET A 159 31.48 -62.02 -0.27
C MET A 159 32.32 -61.71 0.99
N LEU A 160 32.03 -60.62 1.71
CA LEU A 160 32.90 -60.09 2.76
C LEU A 160 33.20 -61.08 3.91
N ASN A 161 32.24 -61.97 4.20
CA ASN A 161 32.34 -62.94 5.29
C ASN A 161 32.94 -64.30 4.86
N ASN A 162 33.33 -64.44 3.59
CA ASN A 162 33.97 -65.65 3.08
C ASN A 162 35.46 -65.36 2.86
N ASP A 163 36.32 -65.99 3.66
CA ASP A 163 37.77 -65.77 3.65
C ASP A 163 38.39 -65.97 2.25
N THR A 164 37.83 -66.89 1.45
CA THR A 164 38.34 -67.17 0.10
C THR A 164 37.92 -66.12 -0.94
N LEU A 165 36.90 -65.31 -0.64
CA LEU A 165 36.33 -64.30 -1.54
C LEU A 165 36.65 -62.87 -1.11
N ILE A 166 37.40 -62.68 -0.02
CA ILE A 166 37.63 -61.35 0.57
C ILE A 166 38.30 -60.36 -0.39
N ASP A 167 39.19 -60.83 -1.27
CA ASP A 167 39.85 -59.95 -2.24
C ASP A 167 38.90 -59.51 -3.36
N LYS A 168 38.00 -60.41 -3.82
CA LYS A 168 36.91 -60.03 -4.72
C LYS A 168 35.95 -59.06 -4.05
N ALA A 169 35.61 -59.30 -2.78
CA ALA A 169 34.76 -58.40 -2.00
C ALA A 169 35.33 -56.98 -1.93
N ARG A 170 36.66 -56.85 -1.72
CA ARG A 170 37.39 -55.57 -1.71
C ARG A 170 37.41 -54.92 -3.09
N GLN A 171 37.56 -55.69 -4.16
CA GLN A 171 37.48 -55.17 -5.53
C GLN A 171 36.11 -54.55 -5.81
N HIS A 172 35.01 -55.27 -5.54
CA HIS A 172 33.67 -54.71 -5.72
C HIS A 172 33.42 -53.49 -4.80
N ARG A 173 33.99 -53.48 -3.59
CA ARG A 173 33.92 -52.30 -2.70
C ARG A 173 34.58 -51.06 -3.32
N ARG A 174 35.72 -51.26 -3.99
CA ARG A 174 36.44 -50.17 -4.68
C ARG A 174 35.62 -49.63 -5.85
N GLU A 175 35.10 -50.51 -6.70
CA GLU A 175 34.26 -50.13 -7.85
C GLU A 175 32.98 -49.40 -7.39
N TYR A 176 32.33 -49.90 -6.32
CA TYR A 176 31.24 -49.19 -5.67
C TYR A 176 31.63 -47.75 -5.28
N GLY A 177 32.80 -47.57 -4.65
CA GLY A 177 33.29 -46.24 -4.26
C GLY A 177 33.46 -45.30 -5.45
N ILE A 178 34.08 -45.78 -6.53
CA ILE A 178 34.29 -44.99 -7.76
C ILE A 178 32.96 -44.56 -8.37
N LEU A 179 32.02 -45.49 -8.54
CA LEU A 179 30.71 -45.18 -9.10
C LEU A 179 29.89 -44.27 -8.19
N ASN A 180 29.95 -44.49 -6.87
CA ASN A 180 29.24 -43.66 -5.90
C ASN A 180 29.76 -42.22 -5.89
N ASP A 181 31.08 -42.02 -5.91
CA ASP A 181 31.69 -40.68 -5.93
C ASP A 181 31.37 -39.94 -7.24
N SER A 182 31.36 -40.66 -8.37
CA SER A 182 30.95 -40.10 -9.66
C SER A 182 29.48 -39.66 -9.66
N LEU A 183 28.57 -40.51 -9.17
CA LEU A 183 27.14 -40.21 -9.08
C LEU A 183 26.86 -39.06 -8.11
N GLU A 184 27.54 -39.02 -6.96
CA GLU A 184 27.41 -37.97 -5.98
C GLU A 184 27.90 -36.62 -6.53
N SER A 185 29.03 -36.61 -7.25
CA SER A 185 29.53 -35.43 -7.94
C SER A 185 28.51 -34.90 -8.96
N HIS A 186 27.97 -35.79 -9.80
CA HIS A 186 26.94 -35.44 -10.77
C HIS A 186 25.67 -34.89 -10.09
N ASN A 187 25.19 -35.55 -9.04
CA ASN A 187 24.01 -35.12 -8.29
C ASN A 187 24.22 -33.75 -7.63
N ARG A 188 25.39 -33.47 -7.07
CA ARG A 188 25.72 -32.14 -6.54
C ARG A 188 25.67 -31.07 -7.62
N MET A 189 26.17 -31.35 -8.82
CA MET A 189 26.08 -30.40 -9.94
C MET A 189 24.62 -30.10 -10.31
N VAL A 190 23.77 -31.12 -10.37
CA VAL A 190 22.33 -30.96 -10.66
C VAL A 190 21.64 -30.15 -9.56
N VAL A 191 21.85 -30.49 -8.29
CA VAL A 191 21.27 -29.78 -7.15
C VAL A 191 21.72 -28.33 -7.12
N ASN A 192 23.01 -28.05 -7.32
CA ASN A 192 23.54 -26.69 -7.37
C ASN A 192 22.91 -25.88 -8.51
N SER A 193 22.74 -26.48 -9.69
CA SER A 193 22.10 -25.82 -10.84
C SER A 193 20.63 -25.48 -10.54
N VAL A 194 19.89 -26.40 -9.91
CA VAL A 194 18.50 -26.17 -9.49
C VAL A 194 18.43 -25.06 -8.44
N LEU A 195 19.32 -25.10 -7.44
CA LEU A 195 19.38 -24.08 -6.40
C LEU A 195 19.70 -22.71 -6.98
N GLU A 196 20.64 -22.62 -7.91
CA GLU A 196 20.99 -21.38 -8.60
C GLU A 196 19.78 -20.81 -9.35
N ASN A 197 19.01 -21.66 -10.04
CA ASN A 197 17.79 -21.23 -10.72
C ASN A 197 16.72 -20.72 -9.73
N ILE A 198 16.52 -21.41 -8.60
CA ILE A 198 15.59 -20.97 -7.55
C ILE A 198 16.01 -19.60 -6.98
N ILE A 199 17.31 -19.40 -6.71
CA ILE A 199 17.84 -18.12 -6.24
C ILE A 199 17.61 -17.04 -7.28
N LYS A 200 17.95 -17.29 -8.55
CA LYS A 200 17.71 -16.34 -9.65
C LYS A 200 16.25 -15.94 -9.77
N ASP A 201 15.32 -16.87 -9.64
CA ASP A 201 13.89 -16.58 -9.74
C ASP A 201 13.38 -15.79 -8.52
N LYS A 202 13.89 -16.10 -7.32
CA LYS A 202 13.62 -15.32 -6.12
C LYS A 202 14.16 -13.89 -6.23
N ASP A 203 15.37 -13.71 -6.75
CA ASP A 203 16.00 -12.41 -6.95
C ASP A 203 15.28 -11.58 -8.02
N LYS A 204 14.84 -12.20 -9.12
CA LYS A 204 13.99 -11.55 -10.13
C LYS A 204 12.67 -11.08 -9.52
N ALA A 205 11.98 -11.94 -8.76
CA ALA A 205 10.71 -11.60 -8.11
C ALA A 205 10.89 -10.47 -7.07
N SER A 206 11.96 -10.52 -6.27
CA SER A 206 12.31 -9.47 -5.31
C SER A 206 12.66 -8.15 -6.01
N GLY A 207 13.45 -8.22 -7.08
CA GLY A 207 13.79 -7.09 -7.95
C GLY A 207 12.58 -6.44 -8.61
N GLN A 208 11.60 -7.24 -9.02
CA GLN A 208 10.35 -6.75 -9.58
C GLN A 208 9.50 -6.04 -8.51
N LYS A 209 9.38 -6.62 -7.31
CA LYS A 209 8.69 -5.97 -6.18
C LYS A 209 9.32 -4.63 -5.80
N THR A 210 10.66 -4.54 -5.74
CA THR A 210 11.38 -3.29 -5.45
C THR A 210 11.21 -2.24 -6.55
N LYS A 211 11.22 -2.63 -7.84
CA LYS A 211 10.90 -1.72 -8.95
C LYS A 211 9.48 -1.15 -8.83
N SER A 212 8.48 -1.99 -8.59
CA SER A 212 7.09 -1.54 -8.40
C SER A 212 6.95 -0.57 -7.22
N PHE A 213 7.61 -0.85 -6.09
CA PHE A 213 7.61 0.06 -4.94
C PHE A 213 8.23 1.43 -5.27
N ARG A 214 9.36 1.47 -6.01
CA ARG A 214 9.98 2.74 -6.44
C ARG A 214 9.04 3.60 -7.29
N TYR A 215 8.27 3.00 -8.21
CA TYR A 215 7.28 3.73 -9.00
C TYR A 215 6.14 4.30 -8.16
N ILE A 216 5.69 3.58 -7.12
CA ILE A 216 4.69 4.08 -6.18
C ILE A 216 5.21 5.31 -5.44
N VAL A 217 6.45 5.26 -4.93
CA VAL A 217 7.08 6.40 -4.24
C VAL A 217 7.20 7.63 -5.17
N ILE A 218 7.65 7.44 -6.40
CA ILE A 218 7.74 8.52 -7.40
C ILE A 218 6.34 9.11 -7.68
N GLY A 219 5.31 8.28 -7.80
CA GLY A 219 3.93 8.71 -8.00
C GLY A 219 3.39 9.54 -6.84
N ILE A 220 3.67 9.15 -5.59
CA ILE A 220 3.27 9.90 -4.38
C ILE A 220 3.95 11.28 -4.36
N ILE A 221 5.25 11.34 -4.65
CA ILE A 221 5.99 12.62 -4.69
C ILE A 221 5.38 13.53 -5.77
N PHE A 222 5.13 13.01 -6.97
CA PHE A 222 4.52 13.78 -8.05
C PHE A 222 3.13 14.31 -7.67
N PHE A 223 2.29 13.49 -7.05
CA PHE A 223 0.96 13.90 -6.61
C PHE A 223 1.01 14.97 -5.52
N SER A 224 1.96 14.86 -4.59
CA SER A 224 2.17 15.87 -3.54
C SER A 224 2.57 17.23 -4.13
N LEU A 225 3.40 17.24 -5.18
CA LEU A 225 3.79 18.45 -5.89
C LEU A 225 2.61 19.08 -6.65
N LEU A 226 1.74 18.27 -7.26
CA LEU A 226 0.53 18.77 -7.91
C LEU A 226 -0.43 19.42 -6.91
N ILE A 227 -0.61 18.83 -5.72
CA ILE A 227 -1.44 19.41 -4.66
C ILE A 227 -0.84 20.74 -4.18
N ALA A 228 0.47 20.77 -3.91
CA ALA A 228 1.15 21.99 -3.49
C ALA A 228 1.03 23.09 -4.55
N PHE A 229 1.20 22.76 -5.83
CA PHE A 229 1.04 23.69 -6.95
C PHE A 229 -0.40 24.21 -7.04
N PHE A 230 -1.41 23.34 -6.90
CA PHE A 230 -2.81 23.74 -6.90
C PHE A 230 -3.15 24.68 -5.72
N LEU A 231 -2.66 24.36 -4.52
CA LEU A 231 -2.82 25.23 -3.34
C LEU A 231 -2.14 26.58 -3.55
N PHE A 232 -0.93 26.60 -4.13
CA PHE A 232 -0.21 27.81 -4.47
C PHE A 232 -1.00 28.69 -5.46
N LEU A 233 -1.54 28.11 -6.54
CA LEU A 233 -2.40 28.83 -7.49
C LEU A 233 -3.63 29.43 -6.79
N ARG A 234 -4.27 28.66 -5.91
CA ARG A 234 -5.44 29.12 -5.15
C ARG A 234 -5.10 30.30 -4.24
N ILE A 235 -3.98 30.25 -3.53
CA ILE A 235 -3.49 31.34 -2.67
C ILE A 235 -3.22 32.59 -3.51
N MET A 236 -2.54 32.44 -4.65
CA MET A 236 -2.19 33.57 -5.53
C MET A 236 -3.44 34.29 -6.07
N VAL A 237 -4.44 33.54 -6.53
CA VAL A 237 -5.72 34.09 -6.99
C VAL A 237 -6.46 34.82 -5.86
N ASN A 238 -6.51 34.21 -4.67
CA ASN A 238 -7.17 34.82 -3.51
C ASN A 238 -6.49 36.12 -3.06
N ASN A 239 -5.16 36.16 -3.07
CA ASN A 239 -4.40 37.36 -2.72
C ASN A 239 -4.65 38.51 -3.70
N LYS A 240 -4.77 38.21 -5.01
CA LYS A 240 -5.13 39.23 -6.02
C LYS A 240 -6.55 39.75 -5.79
N LYS A 241 -7.51 38.88 -5.48
CA LYS A 241 -8.88 39.27 -5.14
C LYS A 241 -8.93 40.15 -3.88
N LEU A 242 -8.13 39.81 -2.86
CA LEU A 242 -8.01 40.59 -1.63
C LEU A 242 -7.42 41.98 -1.90
N SER A 243 -6.37 42.07 -2.71
CA SER A 243 -5.76 43.36 -3.11
C SER A 243 -6.75 44.27 -3.84
N ILE A 244 -7.56 43.73 -4.76
CA ILE A 244 -8.60 44.51 -5.47
C ILE A 244 -9.65 45.02 -4.48
N LYS A 245 -10.12 44.16 -3.57
CA LYS A 245 -11.13 44.54 -2.57
C LYS A 245 -10.59 45.63 -1.62
N ASN A 246 -9.33 45.54 -1.21
CA ASN A 246 -8.70 46.55 -0.36
C ASN A 246 -8.56 47.90 -1.07
N LYS A 247 -8.21 47.90 -2.36
CA LYS A 247 -8.20 49.15 -3.15
C LYS A 247 -9.57 49.79 -3.24
N GLN A 248 -10.62 49.00 -3.48
CA GLN A 248 -12.00 49.50 -3.51
C GLN A 248 -12.45 50.07 -2.17
N LEU A 249 -12.04 49.44 -1.05
CA LEU A 249 -12.33 49.95 0.28
C LEU A 249 -11.62 51.28 0.56
N ALA A 250 -10.35 51.40 0.15
CA ALA A 250 -9.58 52.64 0.29
C ALA A 250 -10.21 53.81 -0.50
N THR A 251 -10.62 53.59 -1.75
CA THR A 251 -11.31 54.62 -2.54
C THR A 251 -12.63 55.04 -1.92
N ARG A 252 -13.43 54.09 -1.41
CA ARG A 252 -14.69 54.44 -0.72
C ARG A 252 -14.46 55.23 0.58
N SER A 253 -13.41 54.93 1.34
CA SER A 253 -13.09 55.71 2.54
C SER A 253 -12.67 57.14 2.19
N GLU A 254 -11.92 57.34 1.10
CA GLU A 254 -11.57 58.68 0.62
C GLU A 254 -12.82 59.46 0.15
N GLU A 255 -13.73 58.81 -0.57
CA GLU A 255 -15.01 59.43 -1.00
C GLU A 255 -15.88 59.85 0.19
N ILE A 256 -15.93 59.07 1.27
CA ILE A 256 -16.70 59.41 2.48
C ILE A 256 -16.14 60.66 3.15
N VAL A 257 -14.83 60.76 3.32
CA VAL A 257 -14.18 61.93 3.95
C VAL A 257 -14.47 63.21 3.15
N LEU A 258 -14.39 63.14 1.82
CA LEU A 258 -14.69 64.29 0.96
C LEU A 258 -16.15 64.74 1.08
N LEU A 259 -17.10 63.80 1.18
CA LEU A 259 -18.52 64.11 1.37
C LEU A 259 -18.80 64.71 2.75
N GLU A 260 -18.09 64.26 3.79
CA GLU A 260 -18.19 64.82 5.15
C GLU A 260 -17.69 66.28 5.17
N GLU A 261 -16.53 66.56 4.57
CA GLU A 261 -16.00 67.93 4.45
C GLU A 261 -16.94 68.85 3.64
N GLU A 262 -17.52 68.36 2.53
CA GLU A 262 -18.47 69.13 1.74
C GLU A 262 -19.75 69.43 2.52
N LEU A 263 -20.25 68.45 3.30
CA LEU A 263 -21.45 68.62 4.13
C LEU A 263 -21.22 69.65 5.24
N GLU A 264 -20.09 69.58 5.96
CA GLU A 264 -19.74 70.54 7.01
C GLU A 264 -19.63 71.96 6.44
N ASN A 265 -18.97 72.14 5.30
CA ASN A 265 -18.84 73.44 4.64
C ASN A 265 -20.20 74.01 4.23
N ASN A 266 -21.11 73.18 3.70
CA ASN A 266 -22.45 73.63 3.31
C ASN A 266 -23.28 74.06 4.53
N ILE A 267 -23.25 73.29 5.62
CA ILE A 267 -23.94 73.63 6.86
C ILE A 267 -23.45 74.98 7.41
N PHE A 268 -22.14 75.22 7.38
CA PHE A 268 -21.57 76.49 7.81
C PHE A 268 -22.09 77.68 6.98
N GLN A 269 -22.09 77.56 5.65
CA GLN A 269 -22.60 78.64 4.78
C GLN A 269 -24.08 78.92 5.03
N ASP A 270 -24.90 77.88 5.16
CA ASP A 270 -26.33 78.00 5.45
C ASP A 270 -26.57 78.72 6.79
N ILE A 271 -25.80 78.39 7.84
CA ILE A 271 -25.87 79.08 9.14
C ILE A 271 -25.59 80.58 8.99
N ILE A 272 -24.57 80.95 8.21
CA ILE A 272 -24.21 82.36 7.98
C ILE A 272 -25.30 83.09 7.19
N GLU A 273 -25.92 82.44 6.20
CA GLU A 273 -26.99 83.04 5.40
C GLU A 273 -28.28 83.25 6.21
N LEU A 274 -28.68 82.27 7.02
CA LEU A 274 -29.83 82.39 7.91
C LEU A 274 -29.60 83.47 8.99
N ALA A 275 -28.37 83.62 9.48
CA ALA A 275 -28.00 84.68 10.41
C ALA A 275 -28.21 86.08 9.80
N LYS A 276 -27.74 86.28 8.57
CA LYS A 276 -27.82 87.55 7.84
C LYS A 276 -29.26 87.96 7.54
N SER A 277 -30.11 86.99 7.21
CA SER A 277 -31.52 87.20 6.86
C SER A 277 -32.45 87.32 8.08
N ASN A 278 -31.92 87.18 9.30
CA ASN A 278 -32.68 87.17 10.55
C ASN A 278 -33.81 86.12 10.56
N SER A 279 -33.53 84.96 9.98
CA SER A 279 -34.50 83.90 9.80
C SER A 279 -34.77 83.16 11.13
N PRO A 280 -36.02 82.72 11.40
CA PRO A 280 -36.34 81.91 12.57
C PRO A 280 -35.69 80.52 12.53
N GLU A 281 -35.25 80.05 11.35
CA GLU A 281 -34.54 78.78 11.14
C GLU A 281 -33.05 78.85 11.50
N PHE A 282 -32.48 80.05 11.69
CA PHE A 282 -31.07 80.23 12.06
C PHE A 282 -30.70 79.46 13.32
N LEU A 283 -31.45 79.65 14.42
CA LEU A 283 -31.10 79.05 15.70
C LEU A 283 -31.18 77.51 15.63
N PRO A 284 -32.25 76.88 15.10
CA PRO A 284 -32.31 75.43 14.87
C PRO A 284 -31.14 74.84 14.06
N LEU A 285 -30.68 75.52 13.00
CA LEU A 285 -29.55 75.03 12.20
C LEU A 285 -28.22 75.25 12.93
N PHE A 286 -28.07 76.39 13.60
CA PHE A 286 -26.95 76.67 14.47
C PHE A 286 -26.84 75.64 15.61
N GLU A 287 -27.97 75.19 16.19
CA GLU A 287 -27.96 74.12 17.21
C GLU A 287 -27.39 72.81 16.68
N LYS A 288 -27.56 72.52 15.38
CA LYS A 288 -27.02 71.32 14.74
C LYS A 288 -25.54 71.45 14.37
N GLY A 289 -25.11 72.64 13.95
CA GLY A 289 -23.73 72.90 13.57
C GLY A 289 -22.79 73.19 14.74
N TYR A 290 -23.31 73.67 15.87
CA TYR A 290 -22.56 74.04 17.07
C TYR A 290 -23.24 73.57 18.36
N PRO A 291 -23.50 72.26 18.52
CA PRO A 291 -24.18 71.73 19.70
C PRO A 291 -23.43 72.01 21.01
N GLU A 292 -22.10 72.01 20.99
CA GLU A 292 -21.22 72.23 22.14
C GLU A 292 -21.40 73.63 22.72
N PHE A 293 -21.50 74.66 21.87
CA PHE A 293 -21.74 76.03 22.31
C PHE A 293 -23.09 76.16 23.03
N LEU A 294 -24.13 75.48 22.56
CA LEU A 294 -25.44 75.56 23.21
C LEU A 294 -25.48 74.83 24.53
N GLU A 295 -24.81 73.69 24.65
CA GLU A 295 -24.62 73.04 25.92
C GLU A 295 -23.92 73.97 26.90
N ALA A 296 -22.86 74.66 26.46
CA ALA A 296 -22.14 75.63 27.26
C ALA A 296 -23.02 76.81 27.71
N MET A 297 -23.83 77.35 26.82
CA MET A 297 -24.78 78.42 27.15
C MET A 297 -25.87 77.98 28.13
N ARG A 298 -26.39 76.74 27.99
CA ARG A 298 -27.40 76.18 28.89
C ARG A 298 -26.82 75.86 30.27
N ASN A 299 -25.57 75.41 30.35
CA ASN A 299 -24.87 75.18 31.61
C ASN A 299 -24.60 76.50 32.36
N LEU A 300 -24.23 77.55 31.63
CA LEU A 300 -23.98 78.87 32.21
C LEU A 300 -25.28 79.53 32.72
N ASN A 301 -26.39 79.36 32.01
CA ASN A 301 -27.69 79.87 32.43
C ASN A 301 -28.83 78.97 31.96
N PRO A 302 -29.33 78.07 32.82
CA PRO A 302 -30.42 77.14 32.49
C PRO A 302 -31.74 77.81 32.07
N SER A 303 -31.90 79.11 32.38
CA SER A 303 -33.10 79.91 32.05
C SER A 303 -32.90 80.88 30.87
N VAL A 304 -31.83 80.69 30.08
CA VAL A 304 -31.53 81.53 28.93
C VAL A 304 -32.67 81.48 27.90
N ARG A 305 -33.14 82.65 27.47
CA ARG A 305 -34.24 82.73 26.50
C ARG A 305 -33.73 82.50 25.09
N SER A 306 -34.55 81.93 24.20
CA SER A 306 -34.18 81.70 22.80
C SER A 306 -33.74 82.99 22.08
N SER A 307 -34.34 84.14 22.39
CA SER A 307 -33.92 85.43 21.82
C SER A 307 -32.58 85.92 22.37
N GLU A 308 -32.20 85.53 23.59
CA GLU A 308 -30.85 85.77 24.14
C GLU A 308 -29.84 84.81 23.52
N LEU A 309 -30.17 83.51 23.39
CA LEU A 309 -29.34 82.51 22.70
C LEU A 309 -29.06 82.91 21.26
N TYR A 310 -30.08 83.36 20.53
CA TYR A 310 -29.95 83.88 19.17
C TYR A 310 -28.90 84.99 19.09
N PHE A 311 -28.94 85.94 20.02
CA PHE A 311 -27.97 87.04 20.06
C PHE A 311 -26.55 86.57 20.44
N CYS A 312 -26.44 85.58 21.33
CA CYS A 312 -25.15 85.00 21.71
C CYS A 312 -24.56 84.17 20.55
N ALA A 313 -25.38 83.45 19.80
CA ALA A 313 -24.98 82.72 18.59
C ALA A 313 -24.45 83.67 17.51
N LEU A 314 -25.09 84.83 17.29
CA LEU A 314 -24.55 85.86 16.39
C LEU A 314 -23.18 86.40 16.87
N ALA A 315 -22.99 86.54 18.18
CA ALA A 315 -21.71 86.96 18.75
C ALA A 315 -20.63 85.87 18.63
N TYR A 316 -21.00 84.60 18.82
CA TYR A 316 -20.15 83.43 18.63
C TYR A 316 -19.66 83.33 17.17
N LEU A 317 -20.54 83.55 16.19
CA LEU A 317 -20.18 83.67 14.76
C LEU A 317 -19.35 84.92 14.42
N ASN A 318 -18.96 85.70 15.44
CA ASN A 318 -18.13 86.90 15.33
C ASN A 318 -18.74 88.05 14.53
N PHE A 319 -20.07 88.13 14.40
CA PHE A 319 -20.68 89.27 13.73
C PHE A 319 -20.42 90.57 14.50
N SER A 320 -20.03 91.62 13.79
CA SER A 320 -19.73 92.90 14.41
C SER A 320 -21.00 93.54 14.97
N THR A 321 -20.84 94.52 15.84
CA THR A 321 -21.98 95.29 16.37
C THR A 321 -22.78 95.98 15.25
N LYS A 322 -22.12 96.34 14.13
CA LYS A 322 -22.76 96.88 12.94
C LYS A 322 -23.58 95.80 12.22
N ASP A 323 -22.99 94.64 12.00
CA ASP A 323 -23.66 93.51 11.32
C ASP A 323 -24.89 93.04 12.10
N ILE A 324 -24.76 92.85 13.43
CA ILE A 324 -25.90 92.44 14.28
C ILE A 324 -27.02 93.50 14.24
N SER A 325 -26.66 94.78 14.17
CA SER A 325 -27.65 95.86 14.08
C SER A 325 -28.42 95.82 12.76
N GLU A 326 -27.72 95.50 11.67
CA GLU A 326 -28.29 95.36 10.33
C GLU A 326 -29.17 94.13 10.23
N PHE A 327 -28.70 92.97 10.68
CA PHE A 327 -29.46 91.72 10.62
C PHE A 327 -30.71 91.78 11.49
N THR A 328 -30.60 92.27 12.72
CA THR A 328 -31.74 92.27 13.67
C THR A 328 -32.64 93.51 13.56
N PHE A 329 -32.38 94.41 12.60
CA PHE A 329 -33.12 95.65 12.37
C PHE A 329 -33.25 96.54 13.62
N VAL A 330 -32.20 96.61 14.44
CA VAL A 330 -32.15 97.47 15.63
C VAL A 330 -31.02 98.49 15.52
N THR A 331 -31.07 99.58 16.29
CA THR A 331 -29.98 100.57 16.28
C THR A 331 -28.68 99.99 16.85
N ILE A 332 -27.52 100.45 16.35
CA ILE A 332 -26.19 100.08 16.88
C ILE A 332 -26.13 100.27 18.41
N ARG A 333 -26.73 101.36 18.91
CA ARG A 333 -26.81 101.65 20.35
C ARG A 333 -27.60 100.59 21.11
N ALA A 334 -28.69 100.05 20.53
CA ALA A 334 -29.45 98.96 21.13
C ALA A 334 -28.62 97.66 21.22
N VAL A 335 -27.82 97.35 20.19
CA VAL A 335 -26.88 96.20 20.22
C VAL A 335 -25.83 96.39 21.31
N GLN A 336 -25.21 97.57 21.42
CA GLN A 336 -24.22 97.88 22.47
C GLN A 336 -24.81 97.77 23.88
N VAL A 337 -26.02 98.30 24.10
CA VAL A 337 -26.72 98.18 25.37
C VAL A 337 -27.00 96.71 25.69
N ARG A 338 -27.40 95.91 24.70
CA ARG A 338 -27.65 94.48 24.86
C ARG A 338 -26.36 93.71 25.19
N LYS A 339 -25.24 94.01 24.53
CA LYS A 339 -23.91 93.49 24.88
C LYS A 339 -23.54 93.84 26.32
N ASN A 340 -23.71 95.09 26.74
CA ASN A 340 -23.42 95.53 28.11
C ASN A 340 -24.31 94.83 29.16
N ARG A 341 -25.57 94.55 28.84
CA ARG A 341 -26.47 93.75 29.70
C ARG A 341 -25.97 92.32 29.83
N LEU A 342 -25.59 91.69 28.72
CA LEU A 342 -25.07 90.32 28.73
C LEU A 342 -23.71 90.24 29.43
N ARG A 343 -22.83 91.24 29.26
CA ARG A 343 -21.57 91.34 30.02
C ARG A 343 -21.80 91.31 31.53
N LYS A 344 -22.74 92.11 32.03
CA LYS A 344 -23.10 92.09 33.45
C LYS A 344 -23.78 90.80 33.90
N LYS A 345 -24.59 90.19 33.01
CA LYS A 345 -25.35 88.97 33.31
C LYS A 345 -24.45 87.74 33.45
N TYR A 346 -23.40 87.65 32.62
CA TYR A 346 -22.47 86.53 32.58
C TYR A 346 -21.10 86.86 33.17
N ASP A 347 -20.99 87.98 33.90
CA ASP A 347 -19.76 88.47 34.53
C ASP A 347 -18.55 88.54 33.59
N ILE A 348 -18.78 88.98 32.35
CA ILE A 348 -17.75 89.07 31.31
C ILE A 348 -16.84 90.28 31.61
N PRO A 349 -15.52 90.07 31.84
CA PRO A 349 -14.60 91.16 32.16
C PRO A 349 -14.57 92.24 31.08
N SER A 350 -14.41 93.50 31.47
CA SER A 350 -14.41 94.65 30.55
C SER A 350 -13.26 94.62 29.55
N GLU A 351 -12.14 94.00 29.91
CA GLU A 351 -10.91 93.90 29.09
C GLU A 351 -11.01 92.84 27.98
N VAL A 352 -11.98 91.92 28.04
CA VAL A 352 -12.14 90.83 27.07
C VAL A 352 -13.13 91.25 25.98
N ASP A 353 -12.82 90.98 24.70
CA ASP A 353 -13.78 91.22 23.61
C ASP A 353 -15.04 90.36 23.79
N PHE A 354 -16.21 90.96 23.51
CA PHE A 354 -17.48 90.31 23.78
C PHE A 354 -17.69 89.08 22.89
N ASN A 355 -17.36 89.18 21.61
CA ASN A 355 -17.56 88.08 20.66
C ASN A 355 -16.51 86.98 20.90
N GLU A 356 -15.26 87.38 21.20
CA GLU A 356 -14.19 86.45 21.55
C GLU A 356 -14.52 85.62 22.79
N TRP A 357 -15.11 86.23 23.82
CA TRP A 357 -15.56 85.50 25.00
C TRP A 357 -16.57 84.39 24.68
N PHE A 358 -17.56 84.67 23.82
CA PHE A 358 -18.52 83.64 23.40
C PHE A 358 -17.87 82.54 22.56
N ARG A 359 -16.92 82.87 21.67
CA ARG A 359 -16.17 81.84 20.91
C ARG A 359 -15.33 80.93 21.81
N ASN A 360 -14.76 81.49 22.88
CA ASN A 360 -13.94 80.72 23.81
C ASN A 360 -14.76 79.93 24.84
N LEU A 361 -16.09 80.13 24.88
CA LEU A 361 -17.00 79.41 25.77
C LEU A 361 -17.00 77.90 25.50
N GLU A 362 -16.75 77.50 24.26
CA GLU A 362 -16.61 76.11 23.83
C GLU A 362 -15.32 75.46 24.35
N ASN A 363 -14.23 76.23 24.42
CA ASN A 363 -12.93 75.76 24.89
C ASN A 363 -12.85 75.62 26.43
N GLU A 364 -13.63 76.39 27.20
CA GLU A 364 -13.63 76.31 28.67
C GLU A 364 -14.41 75.09 29.21
N ASN A 365 -15.41 74.60 28.49
CA ASN A 365 -16.13 73.38 28.90
C ASN A 365 -15.33 72.10 28.71
N ILE A 366 -14.40 72.08 27.75
CA ILE A 366 -13.44 70.98 27.57
C ILE A 366 -12.43 70.91 28.74
N LEU A 367 -12.27 71.99 29.51
CA LEU A 367 -11.38 72.04 30.68
C LEU A 367 -12.08 71.75 32.02
N ARG A 368 -13.40 71.55 32.02
CA ARG A 368 -14.20 71.24 33.23
C ARG A 368 -14.96 69.90 33.18
N SER A 369 -14.89 69.16 32.07
CA SER A 369 -15.19 67.71 32.00
C SER A 369 -13.93 66.89 32.16
#